data_AF-A0A1G0NA61-F1
#
_entry.id   AF-A0A1G0NA61-F1
#
_cell.length_a   1.000
_cell.length_b   1.000
_cell.length_c   1.000
_cell.angle_alpha   90.00
_cell.angle_beta   90.00
_cell.angle_gamma   90.00
#
_symmetry.space_group_name_H-M   'P 1'
#
loop_
_entity.id
_entity.type
_entity.pdbx_description
1 polymer ?
#
loop_
_entity_poly.entity_id
_entity_poly.type
_entity_poly.pdbx_seq_one_letter_code
_entity_poly.pdbx_strand_id
1 'polypeptide(L)'
;MMAGKRQHFVPQFLQRGFASHFVGDEAFTWAHRKGAQPFNTNVKNVGVEGFFYSEGEDAELDRAITDFEGEFNSLISDLRSGKAYTTIDPARIAQLLAHLEIRTRHLRQSFLETGTYLLDGLMKFASDEEVFGRYFRRAIQRDPSLMQDAMAKEMQKYGIPRQFLPQVMEMSKPLLEQALPETLSKMSVFAKQFRSSLPGMLKGAAKSGHIKALAGTLAPESKVSRFVGLQFRVASSDGVSFPLGDSVVLFHVAGERPFKPFFEAKDELLAVFLPLSPHHVLVGSNGSYEWDSVRLRHEIARCALEHFISSEAPPEHIDLAPVIGENAYMLSTDQIETLVSELINN
;
A
#
# COMPACT_ATOMS: atom_id res chain seq x y z
N MET A 1 -8.88 17.02 26.61
CA MET A 1 -9.16 15.80 25.83
C MET A 1 -9.43 16.21 24.37
N MET A 2 -8.43 16.06 23.50
CA MET A 2 -8.52 16.25 22.04
C MET A 2 -8.12 14.95 21.33
N ALA A 3 -8.56 13.80 21.86
CA ALA A 3 -8.35 12.53 21.19
C ALA A 3 -9.19 12.52 19.89
N GLY A 4 -8.55 12.23 18.76
CA GLY A 4 -9.25 11.94 17.49
C GLY A 4 -9.22 13.01 16.39
N LYS A 5 -8.59 14.18 16.57
CA LYS A 5 -8.54 15.21 15.50
C LYS A 5 -7.29 15.13 14.61
N ARG A 6 -6.19 14.56 15.12
CA ARG A 6 -4.90 14.40 14.42
C ARG A 6 -4.35 13.02 14.72
N GLN A 7 -4.34 12.16 13.72
CA GLN A 7 -3.82 10.80 13.88
C GLN A 7 -2.57 10.65 13.05
N HIS A 8 -1.56 10.00 13.63
CA HIS A 8 -0.29 9.77 13.00
C HIS A 8 -0.25 8.36 12.42
N PHE A 9 0.00 8.24 11.13
CA PHE A 9 0.19 6.94 10.49
C PHE A 9 1.58 6.34 10.79
N VAL A 10 2.57 7.17 11.12
CA VAL A 10 3.82 6.73 11.78
C VAL A 10 3.69 7.03 13.28
N PRO A 11 3.75 6.04 14.18
CA PRO A 11 3.62 6.28 15.61
C PRO A 11 4.63 7.29 16.17
N GLN A 12 4.16 8.22 17.01
CA GLN A 12 5.04 9.25 17.59
C GLN A 12 6.18 8.65 18.43
N PHE A 13 5.94 7.51 19.11
CA PHE A 13 6.99 6.85 19.90
C PHE A 13 8.18 6.38 19.04
N LEU A 14 7.93 6.06 17.77
CA LEU A 14 8.99 5.79 16.80
C LEU A 14 9.65 7.08 16.33
N GLN A 15 8.85 8.04 15.86
CA GLN A 15 9.37 9.30 15.31
C GLN A 15 10.28 10.07 16.28
N ARG A 16 9.98 10.03 17.59
CA ARG A 16 10.81 10.66 18.63
C ARG A 16 12.25 10.12 18.70
N GLY A 17 12.49 8.89 18.21
CA GLY A 17 13.85 8.34 18.11
C GLY A 17 14.70 9.00 17.02
N PHE A 18 14.08 9.74 16.11
CA PHE A 18 14.71 10.46 15.00
C PHE A 18 14.58 11.97 15.19
N ALA A 19 14.45 12.42 16.43
CA ALA A 19 14.43 13.85 16.74
C ALA A 19 15.82 14.46 16.50
N SER A 20 15.87 15.61 15.84
CA SER A 20 17.07 16.43 15.70
C SER A 20 17.37 17.22 16.98
N HIS A 21 16.33 17.67 17.69
CA HIS A 21 16.44 18.34 18.98
C HIS A 21 15.12 18.30 19.75
N PHE A 22 15.19 18.71 21.02
CA PHE A 22 14.05 18.85 21.91
C PHE A 22 13.95 20.29 22.43
N VAL A 23 12.74 20.82 22.52
CA VAL A 23 12.43 22.08 23.19
C VAL A 23 11.39 21.78 24.27
N GLY A 24 11.83 21.67 25.52
CA GLY A 24 11.02 21.06 26.58
C GLY A 24 10.69 19.61 26.23
N ASP A 25 9.41 19.24 26.28
CA ASP A 25 8.92 17.89 25.92
C ASP A 25 8.66 17.70 24.42
N GLU A 26 8.79 18.78 23.63
CA GLU A 26 8.51 18.77 22.21
C GLU A 26 9.72 18.29 21.40
N ALA A 27 9.48 17.32 20.52
CA ALA A 27 10.50 16.74 19.65
C ALA A 27 10.38 17.32 18.24
N PHE A 28 11.52 17.70 17.66
CA PHE A 28 11.62 18.25 16.31
C PHE A 28 12.46 17.33 15.44
N THR A 29 12.18 17.26 14.15
CA THR A 29 12.86 16.39 13.19
C THR A 29 12.93 17.07 11.81
N TRP A 30 13.83 16.62 10.95
CA TRP A 30 13.92 17.09 9.57
C TRP A 30 13.06 16.23 8.67
N ALA A 31 12.11 16.84 7.96
CA ALA A 31 11.24 16.16 7.01
C ALA A 31 11.76 16.36 5.59
N HIS A 32 11.89 15.26 4.84
CA HIS A 32 12.35 15.25 3.46
C HIS A 32 11.24 14.76 2.56
N ARG A 33 10.98 15.48 1.47
CA ARG A 33 9.94 15.16 0.48
C ARG A 33 10.52 15.23 -0.92
N LYS A 34 10.01 14.39 -1.81
CA LYS A 34 10.44 14.37 -3.21
C LYS A 34 10.22 15.74 -3.85
N GLY A 35 11.27 16.32 -4.42
CA GLY A 35 11.20 17.60 -5.13
C GLY A 35 10.99 18.84 -4.25
N ALA A 36 11.09 18.72 -2.92
CA ALA A 36 10.98 19.85 -2.00
C ALA A 36 12.24 20.00 -1.15
N GLN A 37 12.51 21.22 -0.70
CA GLN A 37 13.59 21.48 0.25
C GLN A 37 13.26 20.86 1.62
N PRO A 38 14.24 20.22 2.31
CA PRO A 38 14.02 19.71 3.65
C PRO A 38 13.67 20.84 4.62
N PHE A 39 12.81 20.56 5.59
CA PHE A 39 12.41 21.54 6.59
C PHE A 39 12.34 20.89 7.98
N ASN A 40 12.69 21.67 9.00
CA ASN A 40 12.60 21.22 10.39
C ASN A 40 11.19 21.47 10.92
N THR A 41 10.59 20.47 11.56
CA THR A 41 9.22 20.56 12.08
C THR A 41 9.05 19.71 13.33
N ASN A 42 8.05 20.04 14.13
CA ASN A 42 7.65 19.24 15.28
C ASN A 42 7.11 17.88 14.80
N VAL A 43 7.51 16.80 15.46
CA VAL A 43 7.03 15.42 15.20
C VAL A 43 5.50 15.33 15.22
N LYS A 44 4.83 16.15 16.04
CA LYS A 44 3.35 16.27 16.10
C LYS A 44 2.71 16.80 14.81
N ASN A 45 3.50 17.35 13.88
CA ASN A 45 3.05 17.84 12.58
C ASN A 45 3.48 16.93 11.42
N VAL A 46 4.28 15.89 11.70
CA VAL A 46 4.75 14.93 10.69
C VAL A 46 3.75 13.78 10.60
N GLY A 47 3.43 13.42 9.35
CA GLY A 47 2.56 12.29 9.06
C GLY A 47 1.17 12.40 9.69
N VAL A 48 0.62 13.61 9.74
CA VAL A 48 -0.72 13.89 10.28
C VAL A 48 -1.74 13.92 9.14
N GLU A 49 -2.83 13.17 9.30
CA GLU A 49 -4.06 13.34 8.52
C GLU A 49 -5.18 13.74 9.51
N GLY A 50 -6.01 14.72 9.14
CA GLY A 50 -7.16 15.13 9.95
C GLY A 50 -8.31 14.14 9.75
N PHE A 51 -8.93 13.67 10.84
CA PHE A 51 -10.09 12.76 10.80
C PHE A 51 -9.83 11.44 10.04
N PHE A 52 -8.74 10.74 10.39
CA PHE A 52 -8.34 9.52 9.71
C PHE A 52 -9.28 8.33 10.01
N TYR A 53 -9.74 8.15 11.27
CA TYR A 53 -10.83 7.23 11.62
C TYR A 53 -12.18 7.92 11.86
N SER A 54 -12.19 9.21 12.22
CA SER A 54 -13.34 9.87 12.84
C SER A 54 -14.19 10.70 11.85
N GLU A 55 -15.02 10.03 11.06
CA GLU A 55 -16.26 10.63 10.53
C GLU A 55 -17.46 9.88 11.13
N GLY A 56 -17.78 10.19 12.40
CA GLY A 56 -18.86 9.53 13.17
C GLY A 56 -18.41 8.27 13.90
N GLU A 57 -18.95 8.04 15.10
CA GLU A 57 -18.86 6.86 16.01
C GLU A 57 -17.52 6.14 16.29
N ASP A 58 -16.41 6.43 15.60
CA ASP A 58 -15.14 5.67 15.69
C ASP A 58 -14.16 6.12 16.80
N ALA A 59 -14.62 6.83 17.82
CA ALA A 59 -13.78 7.24 18.97
C ALA A 59 -13.27 6.05 19.80
N GLU A 60 -13.93 4.89 19.69
CA GLU A 60 -13.53 3.65 20.34
C GLU A 60 -12.33 2.99 19.66
N LEU A 61 -12.26 3.02 18.32
CA LEU A 61 -11.12 2.51 17.55
C LEU A 61 -9.85 3.31 17.87
N ASP A 62 -9.96 4.63 17.95
CA ASP A 62 -8.86 5.52 18.34
C ASP A 62 -8.28 5.19 19.71
N ARG A 63 -9.17 4.92 20.69
CA ARG A 63 -8.77 4.58 22.04
C ARG A 63 -8.11 3.21 22.08
N ALA A 64 -8.72 2.21 21.43
CA ALA A 64 -8.16 0.87 21.32
C ALA A 64 -6.76 0.89 20.69
N ILE A 65 -6.56 1.68 19.63
CA ILE A 65 -5.26 1.88 19.00
C ILE A 65 -4.26 2.54 19.97
N THR A 66 -4.67 3.59 20.66
CA THR A 66 -3.80 4.33 21.59
C THR A 66 -3.37 3.44 22.76
N ASP A 67 -4.29 2.67 23.33
CA ASP A 67 -4.03 1.76 24.44
C ASP A 67 -3.07 0.64 23.99
N PHE A 68 -3.30 0.07 22.81
CA PHE A 68 -2.43 -0.95 22.21
C PHE A 68 -1.01 -0.42 21.92
N GLU A 69 -0.89 0.82 21.45
CA GLU A 69 0.41 1.46 21.21
C GLU A 69 1.20 1.78 22.50
N GLY A 70 0.50 2.00 23.61
CA GLY A 70 1.12 2.22 24.91
C GLY A 70 2.08 1.09 25.28
N GLU A 71 1.71 -0.16 24.98
CA GLU A 71 2.52 -1.34 25.23
C GLU A 71 3.79 -1.36 24.38
N PHE A 72 3.72 -0.90 23.13
CA PHE A 72 4.87 -0.86 22.22
C PHE A 72 5.87 0.25 22.52
N ASN A 73 5.43 1.34 23.14
CA ASN A 73 6.35 2.41 23.56
C ASN A 73 7.42 1.87 24.52
N SER A 74 7.01 1.05 25.50
CA SER A 74 7.94 0.40 26.43
C SER A 74 8.91 -0.54 25.71
N LEU A 75 8.40 -1.33 24.75
CA LEU A 75 9.19 -2.27 23.95
C LEU A 75 10.25 -1.55 23.11
N ILE A 76 9.88 -0.46 22.43
CA ILE A 76 10.83 0.34 21.64
C ILE A 76 11.89 0.99 22.53
N SER A 77 11.53 1.47 23.71
CA SER A 77 12.50 2.00 24.67
C SER A 77 13.50 0.93 25.13
N ASP A 78 13.01 -0.26 25.45
CA ASP A 78 13.85 -1.41 25.81
C ASP A 78 14.79 -1.78 24.66
N LEU A 79 14.30 -1.84 23.41
CA LEU A 79 15.10 -2.12 22.23
C LEU A 79 16.19 -1.05 21.97
N ARG A 80 15.86 0.23 22.13
CA ARG A 80 16.81 1.35 21.94
C ARG A 80 17.91 1.40 23.00
N SER A 81 17.57 1.05 24.24
CA SER A 81 18.53 1.07 25.36
C SER A 81 19.52 -0.09 25.34
N GLY A 82 19.38 -1.02 24.40
CA GLY A 82 20.24 -2.21 24.33
C GLY A 82 19.99 -3.17 25.48
N LYS A 83 18.81 -3.13 26.11
CA LYS A 83 18.41 -4.11 27.12
C LYS A 83 18.57 -5.51 26.53
N ALA A 84 19.11 -6.43 27.33
CA ALA A 84 19.46 -7.76 26.86
C ALA A 84 18.28 -8.41 26.15
N TYR A 85 18.48 -8.77 24.89
CA TYR A 85 17.46 -9.33 24.02
C TYR A 85 16.81 -10.61 24.60
N THR A 86 17.56 -11.32 25.45
CA THR A 86 17.09 -12.46 26.25
C THR A 86 15.93 -12.14 27.21
N THR A 87 15.64 -10.86 27.47
CA THR A 87 14.53 -10.41 28.33
C THR A 87 13.31 -9.96 27.55
N ILE A 88 13.40 -9.86 26.22
CA ILE A 88 12.32 -9.40 25.36
C ILE A 88 11.67 -10.61 24.71
N ASP A 89 10.37 -10.76 24.92
CA ASP A 89 9.59 -11.81 24.28
C ASP A 89 9.54 -11.57 22.74
N PRO A 90 10.06 -12.50 21.91
CA PRO A 90 10.02 -12.39 20.45
C PRO A 90 8.60 -12.28 19.90
N ALA A 91 7.60 -12.84 20.58
CA ALA A 91 6.20 -12.72 20.15
C ALA A 91 5.70 -11.28 20.20
N ARG A 92 6.16 -10.47 21.17
CA ARG A 92 5.82 -9.05 21.26
C ARG A 92 6.43 -8.24 20.12
N ILE A 93 7.63 -8.62 19.66
CA ILE A 93 8.26 -8.00 18.50
C ILE A 93 7.53 -8.37 17.21
N ALA A 94 7.12 -9.64 17.06
CA ALA A 94 6.30 -10.09 15.95
C ALA A 94 4.96 -9.33 15.89
N GLN A 95 4.30 -9.12 17.03
CA GLN A 95 3.08 -8.30 17.14
C GLN A 95 3.33 -6.85 16.74
N LEU A 96 4.42 -6.24 17.21
CA LEU A 96 4.81 -4.88 16.83
C LEU A 96 4.98 -4.76 15.30
N LEU A 97 5.74 -5.67 14.68
CA LEU A 97 5.98 -5.64 13.23
C LEU A 97 4.69 -5.81 12.43
N ALA A 98 3.84 -6.76 12.83
CA ALA A 98 2.54 -6.98 12.20
C ALA A 98 1.62 -5.74 12.35
N HIS A 99 1.63 -5.11 13.53
CA HIS A 99 0.87 -3.89 13.79
C HIS A 99 1.36 -2.72 12.93
N LEU A 100 2.68 -2.50 12.87
CA LEU A 100 3.27 -1.42 12.08
C LEU A 100 3.06 -1.63 10.58
N GLU A 101 3.12 -2.88 10.09
CA GLU A 101 2.86 -3.17 8.68
C GLU A 101 1.44 -2.76 8.28
N ILE A 102 0.40 -3.14 9.04
CA ILE A 102 -1.00 -2.82 8.70
C ILE A 102 -1.36 -1.35 8.91
N ARG A 103 -0.66 -0.66 9.81
CA ARG A 103 -0.93 0.74 10.19
C ARG A 103 -0.43 1.74 9.15
N THR A 104 0.45 1.32 8.26
CA THR A 104 1.03 2.23 7.28
C THR A 104 -0.02 2.67 6.27
N ARG A 105 -0.29 3.99 6.23
CA ARG A 105 -1.01 4.68 5.14
C ARG A 105 -0.49 4.25 3.76
N HIS A 106 0.78 3.88 3.71
CA HIS A 106 1.45 3.25 2.59
C HIS A 106 0.61 2.16 1.90
N LEU A 107 0.09 1.16 2.63
CA LEU A 107 -0.73 0.09 2.04
C LEU A 107 -1.99 0.65 1.37
N ARG A 108 -2.73 1.52 2.06
CA ARG A 108 -3.96 2.14 1.53
C ARG A 108 -3.69 2.98 0.28
N GLN A 109 -2.67 3.82 0.33
CA GLN A 109 -2.34 4.73 -0.77
C GLN A 109 -1.74 3.96 -1.96
N SER A 110 -0.94 2.93 -1.71
CA SER A 110 -0.49 2.03 -2.76
C SER A 110 -1.64 1.29 -3.42
N PHE A 111 -2.61 0.76 -2.67
CA PHE A 111 -3.81 0.14 -3.26
C PHE A 111 -4.60 1.14 -4.11
N LEU A 112 -4.74 2.38 -3.65
CA LEU A 112 -5.40 3.44 -4.40
C LEU A 112 -4.70 3.75 -5.71
N GLU A 113 -3.39 3.95 -5.68
CA GLU A 113 -2.63 4.34 -6.87
C GLU A 113 -2.51 3.20 -7.87
N THR A 114 -2.22 1.98 -7.40
CA THR A 114 -2.21 0.78 -8.24
C THR A 114 -3.60 0.52 -8.86
N GLY A 115 -4.67 0.58 -8.06
CA GLY A 115 -6.04 0.41 -8.54
C GLY A 115 -6.46 1.51 -9.52
N THR A 116 -6.07 2.76 -9.26
CA THR A 116 -6.33 3.89 -10.17
C THR A 116 -5.62 3.67 -11.49
N TYR A 117 -4.33 3.31 -11.49
CA TYR A 117 -3.58 3.09 -12.74
C TYR A 117 -4.15 1.91 -13.55
N LEU A 118 -4.48 0.79 -12.90
CA LEU A 118 -5.11 -0.37 -13.56
C LEU A 118 -6.43 0.00 -14.21
N LEU A 119 -7.35 0.61 -13.45
CA LEU A 119 -8.66 1.00 -13.95
C LEU A 119 -8.55 2.12 -15.00
N ASP A 120 -7.59 3.04 -14.85
CA ASP A 120 -7.27 4.05 -15.86
C ASP A 120 -6.84 3.41 -17.19
N GLY A 121 -5.97 2.40 -17.14
CA GLY A 121 -5.55 1.62 -18.30
C GLY A 121 -6.72 0.91 -18.98
N LEU A 122 -7.56 0.22 -18.21
CA LEU A 122 -8.76 -0.45 -18.73
C LEU A 122 -9.77 0.53 -19.34
N MET A 123 -9.99 1.69 -18.70
CA MET A 123 -10.90 2.71 -19.22
C MET A 123 -10.34 3.39 -20.47
N LYS A 124 -9.01 3.59 -20.56
CA LYS A 124 -8.33 4.04 -21.80
C LYS A 124 -8.60 3.08 -22.94
N PHE A 125 -8.39 1.79 -22.70
CA PHE A 125 -8.67 0.73 -23.66
C PHE A 125 -10.14 0.71 -24.09
N ALA A 126 -11.09 0.74 -23.15
CA ALA A 126 -12.52 0.77 -23.45
C ALA A 126 -12.99 2.07 -24.15
N SER A 127 -12.21 3.15 -24.04
CA SER A 127 -12.48 4.43 -24.72
C SER A 127 -12.00 4.48 -26.16
N ASP A 128 -11.13 3.55 -26.56
CA ASP A 128 -10.63 3.40 -27.94
C ASP A 128 -11.58 2.50 -28.73
N GLU A 129 -12.46 3.11 -29.52
CA GLU A 129 -13.50 2.42 -30.27
C GLU A 129 -12.92 1.37 -31.24
N GLU A 130 -11.74 1.64 -31.80
CA GLU A 130 -11.14 0.79 -32.82
C GLU A 130 -10.45 -0.43 -32.19
N VAL A 131 -9.63 -0.19 -31.16
CA VAL A 131 -8.91 -1.24 -30.44
C VAL A 131 -9.89 -2.11 -29.67
N PHE A 132 -10.80 -1.52 -28.90
CA PHE A 132 -11.83 -2.26 -28.15
C PHE A 132 -12.79 -3.00 -29.10
N GLY A 133 -13.19 -2.35 -30.20
CA GLY A 133 -14.05 -2.98 -31.20
C GLY A 133 -13.43 -4.21 -31.86
N ARG A 134 -12.11 -4.18 -32.13
CA ARG A 134 -11.38 -5.37 -32.61
C ARG A 134 -11.33 -6.48 -31.57
N TYR A 135 -11.03 -6.14 -30.32
CA TYR A 135 -11.01 -7.09 -29.21
C TYR A 135 -12.37 -7.76 -29.02
N PHE A 136 -13.45 -6.97 -28.93
CA PHE A 136 -14.81 -7.44 -28.71
C PHE A 136 -15.27 -8.42 -29.81
N ARG A 137 -15.00 -8.09 -31.08
CA ARG A 137 -15.29 -9.00 -32.21
C ARG A 137 -14.54 -10.31 -32.09
N ARG A 138 -13.25 -10.26 -31.74
CA ARG A 138 -12.40 -11.47 -31.58
C ARG A 138 -12.87 -12.32 -30.39
N ALA A 139 -13.26 -11.70 -29.28
CA ALA A 139 -13.76 -12.40 -28.09
C ALA A 139 -15.02 -13.22 -28.42
N ILE A 140 -16.00 -12.62 -29.12
CA ILE A 140 -17.21 -13.31 -29.56
C ILE A 140 -16.91 -14.45 -30.54
N GLN A 141 -15.96 -14.25 -31.46
CA GLN A 141 -15.56 -15.30 -32.41
C GLN A 141 -14.88 -16.49 -31.72
N ARG A 142 -14.05 -16.21 -30.71
CA ARG A 142 -13.30 -17.23 -29.96
C ARG A 142 -14.19 -18.00 -28.99
N ASP A 143 -15.11 -17.30 -28.33
CA ASP A 143 -16.07 -17.89 -27.40
C ASP A 143 -17.49 -17.36 -27.67
N PRO A 144 -18.25 -18.05 -28.54
CA PRO A 144 -19.64 -17.69 -28.83
C PRO A 144 -20.57 -17.80 -27.61
N SER A 145 -20.18 -18.52 -26.56
CA SER A 145 -21.02 -18.72 -25.37
C SER A 145 -21.26 -17.41 -24.60
N LEU A 146 -20.32 -16.46 -24.66
CA LEU A 146 -20.45 -15.14 -24.05
C LEU A 146 -21.71 -14.39 -24.52
N MET A 147 -21.97 -14.41 -25.83
CA MET A 147 -23.18 -13.82 -26.38
C MET A 147 -24.40 -14.68 -26.13
N GLN A 148 -24.27 -16.00 -26.25
CA GLN A 148 -25.39 -16.92 -26.05
C GLN A 148 -25.96 -16.83 -24.63
N ASP A 149 -25.12 -16.74 -23.61
CA ASP A 149 -25.56 -16.64 -22.21
C ASP A 149 -26.16 -15.28 -21.89
N ALA A 150 -25.58 -14.19 -22.40
CA ALA A 150 -26.15 -12.85 -22.25
C ALA A 150 -27.53 -12.76 -22.90
N MET A 151 -27.67 -13.32 -24.11
CA MET A 151 -28.89 -13.30 -24.87
C MET A 151 -29.95 -14.27 -24.30
N ALA A 152 -29.54 -15.43 -23.77
CA ALA A 152 -30.43 -16.34 -23.06
C ALA A 152 -31.01 -15.70 -21.78
N LYS A 153 -30.20 -14.97 -21.01
CA LYS A 153 -30.67 -14.22 -19.84
C LYS A 153 -31.69 -13.15 -20.24
N GLU A 154 -31.46 -12.47 -21.36
CA GLU A 154 -32.39 -11.43 -21.80
C GLU A 154 -33.69 -12.00 -22.36
N MET A 155 -33.61 -13.07 -23.15
CA MET A 155 -34.77 -13.85 -23.60
C MET A 155 -35.65 -14.30 -22.43
N GLN A 156 -35.04 -14.74 -21.32
CA GLN A 156 -35.78 -15.16 -20.12
C GLN A 156 -36.60 -14.01 -19.51
N LYS A 157 -36.12 -12.77 -19.51
CA LYS A 157 -36.87 -11.61 -19.01
C LYS A 157 -38.14 -11.33 -19.83
N TYR A 158 -38.12 -11.67 -21.11
CA TYR A 158 -39.26 -11.54 -22.02
C TYR A 158 -40.09 -12.82 -22.16
N GLY A 159 -39.83 -13.83 -21.30
CA GLY A 159 -40.57 -15.10 -21.31
C GLY A 159 -40.29 -15.98 -22.52
N ILE A 160 -39.20 -15.75 -23.25
CA ILE A 160 -38.84 -16.51 -24.45
C ILE A 160 -38.05 -17.76 -24.04
N PRO A 161 -38.53 -18.99 -24.36
CA PRO A 161 -37.84 -20.22 -24.00
C PRO A 161 -36.44 -20.35 -24.65
N ARG A 162 -35.47 -20.91 -23.90
CA ARG A 162 -34.07 -21.09 -24.34
C ARG A 162 -33.91 -21.90 -25.63
N GLN A 163 -34.88 -22.75 -25.97
CA GLN A 163 -34.89 -23.54 -27.21
C GLN A 163 -34.86 -22.66 -28.47
N PHE A 164 -35.33 -21.41 -28.39
CA PHE A 164 -35.31 -20.46 -29.52
C PHE A 164 -33.98 -19.73 -29.66
N LEU A 165 -33.04 -19.88 -28.71
CA LEU A 165 -31.78 -19.14 -28.68
C LEU A 165 -30.99 -19.23 -30.00
N PRO A 166 -30.84 -20.40 -30.65
CA PRO A 166 -30.12 -20.48 -31.93
C PRO A 166 -30.77 -19.64 -33.05
N GLN A 167 -32.11 -19.62 -33.11
CA GLN A 167 -32.85 -18.86 -34.13
C GLN A 167 -32.78 -17.35 -33.85
N VAL A 168 -32.92 -16.94 -32.59
CA VAL A 168 -32.81 -15.52 -32.22
C VAL A 168 -31.37 -15.02 -32.47
N MET A 169 -30.36 -15.84 -32.16
CA MET A 169 -28.95 -15.53 -32.46
C MET A 169 -28.72 -15.30 -33.95
N GLU A 170 -29.15 -16.22 -34.83
CA GLU A 170 -29.00 -16.05 -36.28
C GLU A 170 -29.73 -14.81 -36.82
N MET A 171 -30.96 -14.57 -36.36
CA MET A 171 -31.73 -13.38 -36.77
C MET A 171 -31.12 -12.07 -36.29
N SER A 172 -30.42 -12.10 -35.15
CA SER A 172 -29.82 -10.91 -34.55
C SER A 172 -28.47 -10.52 -35.14
N LYS A 173 -27.76 -11.41 -35.85
CA LYS A 173 -26.41 -11.13 -36.39
C LYS A 173 -26.33 -9.83 -37.23
N PRO A 174 -27.22 -9.58 -38.20
CA PRO A 174 -27.14 -8.37 -39.03
C PRO A 174 -27.44 -7.10 -38.22
N LEU A 175 -28.37 -7.20 -37.26
CA LEU A 175 -28.72 -6.13 -36.33
C LEU A 175 -27.56 -5.79 -35.40
N LEU A 176 -26.85 -6.82 -34.90
CA LEU A 176 -25.66 -6.67 -34.08
C LEU A 176 -24.52 -6.00 -34.84
N GLU A 177 -24.25 -6.40 -36.09
CA GLU A 177 -23.21 -5.78 -36.91
C GLU A 177 -23.50 -4.31 -37.21
N GLN A 178 -24.77 -3.96 -37.47
CA GLN A 178 -25.19 -2.56 -37.67
C GLN A 178 -25.17 -1.74 -36.38
N ALA A 179 -25.56 -2.32 -35.24
CA ALA A 179 -25.61 -1.64 -33.96
C ALA A 179 -24.23 -1.52 -33.28
N LEU A 180 -23.24 -2.29 -33.73
CA LEU A 180 -21.93 -2.38 -33.08
C LEU A 180 -21.17 -1.03 -33.06
N PRO A 181 -21.07 -0.25 -34.16
CA PRO A 181 -20.38 1.04 -34.13
C PRO A 181 -21.02 2.03 -33.15
N GLU A 182 -22.35 2.12 -33.13
CA GLU A 182 -23.08 3.00 -32.22
C GLU A 182 -22.91 2.56 -30.75
N THR A 183 -22.93 1.24 -30.51
CA THR A 183 -22.71 0.66 -29.18
C THR A 183 -21.30 0.94 -28.68
N LEU A 184 -20.28 0.75 -29.53
CA LEU A 184 -18.89 1.06 -29.21
C LEU A 184 -18.69 2.55 -28.90
N SER A 185 -19.32 3.43 -29.66
CA SER A 185 -19.24 4.87 -29.40
C SER A 185 -19.92 5.27 -28.08
N LYS A 186 -21.09 4.71 -27.77
CA LYS A 186 -21.75 4.90 -26.46
C LYS A 186 -20.88 4.39 -25.31
N MET A 187 -20.25 3.22 -25.48
CA MET A 187 -19.31 2.68 -24.48
C MET A 187 -18.09 3.58 -24.29
N SER A 188 -17.54 4.15 -25.37
CA SER A 188 -16.41 5.09 -25.29
C SER A 188 -16.76 6.34 -24.50
N VAL A 189 -17.93 6.94 -24.76
CA VAL A 189 -18.42 8.10 -23.99
C VAL A 189 -18.62 7.74 -22.51
N PHE A 190 -19.24 6.59 -22.24
CA PHE A 190 -19.44 6.11 -20.87
C PHE A 190 -18.11 5.86 -20.15
N ALA A 191 -17.14 5.21 -20.81
CA ALA A 191 -15.83 4.94 -20.25
C ALA A 191 -15.08 6.24 -19.91
N LYS A 192 -15.14 7.26 -20.78
CA LYS A 192 -14.56 8.59 -20.53
C LYS A 192 -15.23 9.27 -19.33
N GLN A 193 -16.55 9.21 -19.24
CA GLN A 193 -17.29 9.79 -18.12
C GLN A 193 -16.96 9.06 -16.80
N PHE A 194 -16.97 7.73 -16.80
CA PHE A 194 -16.66 6.92 -15.63
C PHE A 194 -15.23 7.16 -15.14
N ARG A 195 -14.26 7.23 -16.06
CA ARG A 195 -12.86 7.58 -15.78
C ARG A 195 -12.72 8.90 -15.02
N SER A 196 -13.53 9.91 -15.34
CA SER A 196 -13.48 11.21 -14.65
C SER A 196 -13.94 11.14 -13.18
N SER A 197 -14.82 10.20 -12.84
CA SER A 197 -15.36 9.99 -11.49
C SER A 197 -14.55 8.97 -10.66
N LEU A 198 -13.69 8.20 -11.33
CA LEU A 198 -12.91 7.11 -10.76
C LEU A 198 -12.07 7.51 -9.52
N PRO A 199 -11.34 8.65 -9.51
CA PRO A 199 -10.51 9.00 -8.37
C PRO A 199 -11.32 9.21 -7.08
N GLY A 200 -12.49 9.82 -7.18
CA GLY A 200 -13.37 10.08 -6.03
C GLY A 200 -13.96 8.80 -5.44
N MET A 201 -14.42 7.88 -6.30
CA MET A 201 -15.00 6.60 -5.90
C MET A 201 -13.96 5.70 -5.23
N LEU A 202 -12.76 5.56 -5.83
CA LEU A 202 -11.68 4.75 -5.27
C LEU A 202 -11.23 5.29 -3.91
N LYS A 203 -11.07 6.61 -3.79
CA LYS A 203 -10.70 7.26 -2.52
C LYS A 203 -11.66 6.89 -1.39
N GLY A 204 -12.98 6.93 -1.64
CA GLY A 204 -14.00 6.53 -0.66
C GLY A 204 -13.93 5.05 -0.29
N ALA A 205 -13.81 4.17 -1.30
CA ALA A 205 -13.75 2.73 -1.10
C ALA A 205 -12.51 2.28 -0.31
N ALA A 206 -11.32 2.81 -0.63
CA ALA A 206 -10.09 2.48 0.09
C ALA A 206 -10.09 2.98 1.53
N LYS A 207 -10.66 4.18 1.79
CA LYS A 207 -10.85 4.67 3.17
C LYS A 207 -11.73 3.70 3.96
N SER A 208 -12.91 3.36 3.43
CA SER A 208 -13.86 2.46 4.11
C SER A 208 -13.28 1.04 4.31
N GLY A 209 -12.63 0.46 3.30
CA GLY A 209 -12.03 -0.87 3.39
C GLY A 209 -10.89 -0.95 4.41
N HIS A 210 -10.04 0.08 4.48
CA HIS A 210 -8.94 0.13 5.44
C HIS A 210 -9.44 0.27 6.89
N ILE A 211 -10.43 1.13 7.13
CA ILE A 211 -11.06 1.27 8.46
C ILE A 211 -11.65 -0.06 8.90
N LYS A 212 -12.38 -0.78 8.02
CA LYS A 212 -12.92 -2.11 8.33
C LYS A 212 -11.84 -3.15 8.64
N ALA A 213 -10.72 -3.14 7.92
CA ALA A 213 -9.62 -4.05 8.18
C ALA A 213 -8.97 -3.80 9.55
N LEU A 214 -8.82 -2.53 9.93
CA LEU A 214 -8.26 -2.14 11.23
C LEU A 214 -9.23 -2.38 12.40
N ALA A 215 -10.52 -2.14 12.20
CA ALA A 215 -11.57 -2.46 13.16
C ALA A 215 -11.70 -3.97 13.42
N GLY A 216 -11.30 -4.81 12.45
CA GLY A 216 -11.32 -6.26 12.57
C GLY A 216 -10.24 -6.81 13.50
N THR A 217 -8.98 -6.35 13.41
CA THR A 217 -7.86 -6.75 14.29
C THR A 217 -6.65 -5.82 14.12
N LEU A 218 -6.07 -5.36 15.23
CA LEU A 218 -4.90 -4.47 15.27
C LEU A 218 -3.53 -5.17 15.05
N ALA A 219 -3.49 -6.50 15.13
CA ALA A 219 -2.33 -7.33 14.77
C ALA A 219 -2.81 -8.73 14.31
N PRO A 220 -3.10 -8.93 13.01
CA PRO A 220 -3.68 -10.18 12.53
C PRO A 220 -2.79 -11.38 12.86
N GLU A 221 -3.32 -12.42 13.49
CA GLU A 221 -2.56 -13.63 13.86
C GLU A 221 -1.85 -14.27 12.65
N SER A 222 -2.47 -14.17 11.47
CA SER A 222 -1.91 -14.63 10.19
C SER A 222 -0.67 -13.84 9.74
N LYS A 223 -0.47 -12.62 10.24
CA LYS A 223 0.74 -11.83 10.05
C LYS A 223 1.74 -12.05 11.18
N VAL A 224 1.28 -12.10 12.43
CA VAL A 224 2.13 -12.36 13.60
C VAL A 224 2.87 -13.70 13.44
N SER A 225 2.16 -14.75 13.04
CA SER A 225 2.74 -16.09 12.80
C SER A 225 3.89 -16.11 11.80
N ARG A 226 3.96 -15.14 10.88
CA ARG A 226 5.06 -15.00 9.90
C ARG A 226 6.36 -14.52 10.54
N PHE A 227 6.27 -13.81 11.66
CA PHE A 227 7.43 -13.19 12.32
C PHE A 227 7.83 -13.90 13.62
N VAL A 228 6.96 -14.71 14.23
CA VAL A 228 7.23 -15.42 15.49
C VAL A 228 8.44 -16.36 15.39
N GLY A 229 8.71 -16.93 14.21
CA GLY A 229 9.86 -17.82 14.00
C GLY A 229 11.21 -17.12 13.82
N LEU A 230 11.24 -15.80 13.72
CA LEU A 230 12.46 -15.05 13.44
C LEU A 230 13.33 -14.91 14.69
N GLN A 231 14.65 -14.91 14.46
CA GLN A 231 15.62 -14.46 15.45
C GLN A 231 15.80 -12.96 15.26
N PHE A 232 15.57 -12.16 16.30
CA PHE A 232 15.84 -10.73 16.19
C PHE A 232 17.06 -10.29 17.01
N ARG A 233 17.64 -9.20 16.54
CA ARG A 233 18.76 -8.51 17.15
C ARG A 233 18.66 -7.02 16.87
N VAL A 234 19.13 -6.20 17.80
CA VAL A 234 19.37 -4.79 17.52
C VAL A 234 20.80 -4.68 17.02
N ALA A 235 20.95 -4.09 15.84
CA ALA A 235 22.25 -3.87 15.21
C ALA A 235 22.49 -2.36 15.09
N SER A 236 23.73 -1.96 15.35
CA SER A 236 24.15 -0.57 15.19
C SER A 236 24.65 -0.32 13.77
N SER A 237 24.50 0.91 13.28
CA SER A 237 25.09 1.33 12.02
C SER A 237 26.58 1.64 12.18
N ASP A 238 27.42 1.14 11.29
CA ASP A 238 28.84 1.51 11.23
C ASP A 238 29.01 2.90 10.58
N GLY A 239 28.67 3.97 11.32
CA GLY A 239 28.86 5.36 10.88
C GLY A 239 27.85 5.88 9.85
N VAL A 240 26.76 5.15 9.60
CA VAL A 240 25.69 5.54 8.66
C VAL A 240 24.42 5.90 9.42
N SER A 241 23.90 7.11 9.23
CA SER A 241 22.64 7.53 9.82
C SER A 241 21.44 7.05 9.00
N PHE A 242 20.48 6.35 9.61
CA PHE A 242 19.23 5.91 8.98
C PHE A 242 18.14 6.99 9.06
N PRO A 243 17.36 7.21 7.99
CA PRO A 243 16.09 7.91 8.09
C PRO A 243 15.00 6.97 8.64
N LEU A 244 13.86 7.56 9.02
CA LEU A 244 12.61 6.84 9.23
C LEU A 244 11.63 7.19 8.11
N GLY A 245 11.38 6.22 7.23
CA GLY A 245 10.35 6.33 6.20
C GLY A 245 8.94 6.30 6.77
N ASP A 246 7.97 6.80 6.01
CA ASP A 246 6.55 6.58 6.29
C ASP A 246 6.09 5.12 6.11
N SER A 247 6.88 4.33 5.39
CA SER A 247 6.94 2.87 5.46
C SER A 247 7.86 2.44 6.60
N VAL A 248 7.29 2.30 7.79
CA VAL A 248 8.03 2.12 9.04
C VAL A 248 8.83 0.80 9.09
N VAL A 249 8.31 -0.25 8.47
CA VAL A 249 8.91 -1.59 8.42
C VAL A 249 9.33 -1.89 6.99
N LEU A 250 10.52 -2.46 6.84
CA LEU A 250 11.05 -2.86 5.55
C LEU A 250 11.33 -4.37 5.54
N PHE A 251 10.93 -5.04 4.47
CA PHE A 251 11.14 -6.46 4.27
C PHE A 251 12.16 -6.69 3.17
N HIS A 252 13.16 -7.52 3.44
CA HIS A 252 14.03 -8.06 2.41
C HIS A 252 13.56 -9.47 2.06
N VAL A 253 13.16 -9.64 0.81
CA VAL A 253 12.63 -10.89 0.25
C VAL A 253 13.51 -11.40 -0.89
N ALA A 254 13.47 -12.70 -1.16
CA ALA A 254 14.12 -13.24 -2.35
C ALA A 254 13.39 -12.78 -3.63
N GLY A 255 14.14 -12.51 -4.70
CA GLY A 255 13.59 -12.17 -6.02
C GLY A 255 14.13 -10.88 -6.62
N GLU A 256 13.53 -10.44 -7.72
CA GLU A 256 13.96 -9.26 -8.51
C GLU A 256 13.77 -7.94 -7.77
N ARG A 257 12.77 -7.88 -6.89
CA ARG A 257 12.49 -6.72 -6.03
C ARG A 257 12.82 -7.08 -4.57
N PRO A 258 14.10 -6.95 -4.16
CA PRO A 258 14.57 -7.50 -2.91
C PRO A 258 14.05 -6.74 -1.68
N PHE A 259 13.74 -5.45 -1.78
CA PHE A 259 13.22 -4.68 -0.65
C PHE A 259 11.78 -4.25 -0.91
N LYS A 260 10.91 -4.43 0.08
CA LYS A 260 9.48 -4.10 0.00
C LYS A 260 8.99 -3.47 1.32
N PRO A 261 8.08 -2.49 1.26
CA PRO A 261 7.43 -1.92 2.45
C PRO A 261 6.25 -2.75 3.00
N PHE A 262 5.93 -3.89 2.36
CA PHE A 262 4.88 -4.83 2.78
C PHE A 262 5.32 -6.27 2.47
N PHE A 263 4.73 -7.25 3.16
CA PHE A 263 5.10 -8.65 3.00
C PHE A 263 3.96 -9.49 2.40
N GLU A 264 4.20 -10.05 1.20
CA GLU A 264 3.21 -10.86 0.49
C GLU A 264 3.30 -12.34 0.88
N ALA A 265 2.20 -13.08 0.81
CA ALA A 265 2.17 -14.48 1.24
C ALA A 265 3.07 -15.41 0.40
N LYS A 266 3.43 -15.00 -0.83
CA LYS A 266 4.27 -15.76 -1.76
C LYS A 266 5.75 -15.38 -1.65
N ASP A 267 6.08 -14.32 -0.92
CA ASP A 267 7.45 -13.87 -0.78
C ASP A 267 8.21 -14.78 0.19
N GLU A 268 9.45 -15.09 -0.16
CA GLU A 268 10.39 -15.73 0.75
C GLU A 268 11.10 -14.63 1.57
N LEU A 269 10.81 -14.54 2.87
CA LEU A 269 11.39 -13.54 3.75
C LEU A 269 12.84 -13.91 4.13
N LEU A 270 13.78 -13.04 3.75
CA LEU A 270 15.19 -13.14 4.14
C LEU A 270 15.45 -12.39 5.45
N ALA A 271 14.94 -11.15 5.55
CA ALA A 271 15.05 -10.33 6.75
C ALA A 271 13.93 -9.29 6.85
N VAL A 272 13.65 -8.84 8.07
CA VAL A 272 12.80 -7.68 8.37
C VAL A 272 13.60 -6.65 9.13
N PHE A 273 13.40 -5.37 8.78
CA PHE A 273 14.08 -4.23 9.37
C PHE A 273 13.06 -3.24 9.94
N LEU A 274 13.33 -2.78 11.15
CA LEU A 274 12.62 -1.67 11.77
C LEU A 274 13.65 -0.66 12.29
N PRO A 275 13.82 0.50 11.62
CA PRO A 275 14.65 1.58 12.12
C PRO A 275 14.14 2.05 13.49
N LEU A 276 15.00 1.94 14.50
CA LEU A 276 14.67 2.33 15.87
C LEU A 276 15.17 3.75 16.17
N SER A 277 16.36 4.08 15.68
CA SER A 277 16.97 5.40 15.77
C SER A 277 17.93 5.60 14.59
N PRO A 278 18.56 6.78 14.44
CA PRO A 278 19.54 7.04 13.38
C PRO A 278 20.66 6.01 13.30
N HIS A 279 21.01 5.36 14.42
CA HIS A 279 22.13 4.43 14.47
C HIS A 279 21.76 3.03 14.92
N HIS A 280 20.46 2.72 15.09
CA HIS A 280 20.01 1.41 15.54
C HIS A 280 18.86 0.92 14.69
N VAL A 281 18.96 -0.33 14.25
CA VAL A 281 17.92 -1.03 13.53
C VAL A 281 17.65 -2.37 14.20
N LEU A 282 16.36 -2.69 14.36
CA LEU A 282 15.95 -4.05 14.69
C LEU A 282 15.99 -4.89 13.42
N VAL A 283 16.73 -5.99 13.44
CA VAL A 283 16.84 -6.96 12.34
C VAL A 283 16.23 -8.27 12.80
N GLY A 284 15.26 -8.81 12.07
CA GLY A 284 14.72 -10.15 12.27
C GLY A 284 15.02 -11.05 11.07
N SER A 285 15.55 -12.26 11.29
CA SER A 285 15.88 -13.20 10.22
C SER A 285 15.84 -14.66 10.70
N ASN A 286 15.75 -15.60 9.75
CA ASN A 286 15.95 -17.02 10.04
C ASN A 286 17.45 -17.34 10.04
N GLY A 287 18.11 -17.09 11.17
CA GLY A 287 19.54 -17.34 11.36
C GLY A 287 20.44 -16.13 11.08
N SER A 288 21.71 -16.40 10.78
CA SER A 288 22.71 -15.36 10.53
C SER A 288 22.39 -14.62 9.23
N TYR A 289 22.22 -13.31 9.33
CA TYR A 289 21.90 -12.46 8.20
C TYR A 289 22.85 -11.26 8.14
N GLU A 290 23.58 -11.16 7.02
CA GLU A 290 24.48 -10.06 6.71
C GLU A 290 23.73 -8.97 5.96
N TRP A 291 24.02 -7.71 6.31
CA TRP A 291 23.34 -6.56 5.76
C TRP A 291 24.28 -5.37 5.65
N ASP A 292 23.99 -4.50 4.69
CA ASP A 292 24.77 -3.30 4.40
C ASP A 292 23.99 -2.07 4.87
N SER A 293 24.59 -1.29 5.77
CA SER A 293 23.97 -0.08 6.33
C SER A 293 23.76 1.01 5.29
N VAL A 294 24.68 1.20 4.33
CA VAL A 294 24.55 2.19 3.25
C VAL A 294 23.39 1.80 2.33
N ARG A 295 23.34 0.52 1.95
CA ARG A 295 22.25 0.00 1.13
C ARG A 295 20.91 0.11 1.84
N LEU A 296 20.82 -0.29 3.11
CA LEU A 296 19.59 -0.23 3.88
C LEU A 296 19.07 1.21 3.99
N ARG A 297 19.95 2.18 4.28
CA ARG A 297 19.61 3.61 4.32
C ARG A 297 18.94 4.06 3.02
N HIS A 298 19.50 3.66 1.88
CA HIS A 298 18.96 4.00 0.57
C HIS A 298 17.60 3.33 0.31
N GLU A 299 17.47 2.05 0.67
CA GLU A 299 16.22 1.31 0.48
C GLU A 299 15.07 1.79 1.38
N ILE A 300 15.36 2.28 2.59
CA ILE A 300 14.35 2.96 3.44
C ILE A 300 13.77 4.18 2.70
N ALA A 301 14.62 4.99 2.06
CA ALA A 301 14.15 6.15 1.30
C ALA A 301 13.37 5.74 0.05
N ARG A 302 13.84 4.73 -0.70
CA ARG A 302 13.13 4.22 -1.89
C ARG A 302 11.75 3.65 -1.58
N CYS A 303 11.61 2.99 -0.43
CA CYS A 303 10.36 2.39 0.02
C CYS A 303 9.46 3.36 0.78
N ALA A 304 9.94 4.56 1.12
CA ALA A 304 9.10 5.65 1.60
C ALA A 304 8.20 6.13 0.46
N LEU A 305 6.94 6.41 0.77
CA LEU A 305 5.94 6.80 -0.22
C LEU A 305 5.97 8.29 -0.50
N GLU A 306 5.85 9.12 0.53
CA GLU A 306 5.75 10.58 0.38
C GLU A 306 6.92 11.30 1.03
N HIS A 307 7.40 10.77 2.15
CA HIS A 307 8.44 11.40 2.94
C HIS A 307 9.16 10.43 3.85
N PHE A 308 10.32 10.85 4.30
CA PHE A 308 10.99 10.30 5.47
C PHE A 308 11.40 11.43 6.42
N ILE A 309 11.76 11.06 7.65
CA ILE A 309 12.34 11.98 8.63
C ILE A 309 13.76 11.58 9.04
N SER A 310 14.55 12.56 9.47
CA SER A 310 15.93 12.37 9.92
C SER A 310 16.25 13.25 11.14
N SER A 311 17.19 12.79 11.97
CA SER A 311 17.75 13.60 13.06
C SER A 311 18.75 14.64 12.57
N GLU A 312 19.35 14.42 11.40
CA GLU A 312 20.41 15.27 10.86
C GLU A 312 19.83 16.37 9.98
N ALA A 313 20.43 17.56 10.10
CA ALA A 313 20.15 18.69 9.23
C ALA A 313 20.78 18.46 7.85
N PRO A 314 20.30 19.14 6.79
CA PRO A 314 20.96 19.08 5.49
C PRO A 314 22.41 19.60 5.57
N PRO A 315 23.36 19.09 4.75
CA PRO A 315 23.15 18.29 3.55
C PRO A 315 22.93 16.79 3.74
N GLU A 316 22.99 16.29 4.98
CA GLU A 316 22.76 14.88 5.29
C GLU A 316 21.38 14.43 4.78
N HIS A 317 21.35 13.28 4.08
CA HIS A 317 20.17 12.67 3.45
C HIS A 317 19.49 13.47 2.32
N ILE A 318 19.99 14.64 1.90
CA ILE A 318 19.45 15.36 0.73
C ILE A 318 19.42 14.45 -0.51
N ASP A 319 20.47 13.66 -0.69
CA ASP A 319 20.66 12.73 -1.80
C ASP A 319 19.61 11.62 -1.85
N LEU A 320 18.91 11.36 -0.74
CA LEU A 320 17.87 10.34 -0.64
C LEU A 320 16.47 10.85 -1.04
N ALA A 321 16.24 12.17 -1.02
CA ALA A 321 14.93 12.74 -1.35
C ALA A 321 14.45 12.44 -2.80
N PRO A 322 15.32 12.41 -3.83
CA PRO A 322 14.92 12.08 -5.20
C PRO A 322 14.36 10.68 -5.38
N VAL A 323 14.85 9.71 -4.58
CA VAL A 323 14.51 8.28 -4.74
C VAL A 323 13.24 7.87 -3.98
N ILE A 324 12.63 8.79 -3.22
CA ILE A 324 11.33 8.56 -2.56
C ILE A 324 10.29 8.08 -3.58
N GLY A 325 9.54 7.06 -3.20
CA GLY A 325 8.44 6.48 -3.99
C GLY A 325 8.87 5.51 -5.10
N GLU A 326 10.17 5.34 -5.37
CA GLU A 326 10.63 4.44 -6.43
C GLU A 326 10.28 2.97 -6.19
N ASN A 327 10.27 2.56 -4.93
CA ASN A 327 10.07 1.18 -4.51
C ASN A 327 8.98 1.07 -3.44
N ALA A 328 8.08 2.05 -3.38
CA ALA A 328 6.98 2.08 -2.42
C ALA A 328 5.81 1.18 -2.88
N TYR A 329 5.37 1.29 -4.13
CA TYR A 329 4.11 0.70 -4.60
C TYR A 329 4.04 -0.82 -4.64
N MET A 330 2.84 -1.41 -4.57
CA MET A 330 2.63 -2.86 -4.64
C MET A 330 3.09 -3.47 -5.95
N LEU A 331 2.66 -2.85 -7.04
CA LEU A 331 3.05 -3.23 -8.38
C LEU A 331 3.93 -2.11 -8.96
N SER A 332 4.99 -2.51 -9.65
CA SER A 332 5.72 -1.59 -10.52
C SER A 332 4.85 -1.18 -11.71
N THR A 333 5.17 -0.04 -12.33
CA THR A 333 4.49 0.41 -13.55
C THR A 333 4.50 -0.68 -14.63
N ASP A 334 5.64 -1.35 -14.82
CA ASP A 334 5.81 -2.42 -15.82
C ASP A 334 4.92 -3.64 -15.52
N GLN A 335 4.78 -4.03 -14.24
CA GLN A 335 3.86 -5.09 -13.83
C GLN A 335 2.41 -4.69 -14.08
N ILE A 336 2.05 -3.43 -13.83
CA ILE A 336 0.71 -2.93 -14.10
C ILE A 336 0.45 -2.93 -15.62
N GLU A 337 1.38 -2.45 -16.42
CA GLU A 337 1.29 -2.46 -17.89
C GLU A 337 1.17 -3.88 -18.44
N THR A 338 1.91 -4.83 -17.87
CA THR A 338 1.83 -6.26 -18.22
C THR A 338 0.45 -6.82 -17.89
N LEU A 339 -0.08 -6.59 -16.68
CA LEU A 339 -1.42 -7.06 -16.29
C LEU A 339 -2.52 -6.47 -17.16
N VAL A 340 -2.44 -5.16 -17.47
CA VAL A 340 -3.37 -4.50 -18.39
C VAL A 340 -3.28 -5.14 -19.77
N SER A 341 -2.07 -5.39 -20.27
CA SER A 341 -1.85 -6.03 -21.57
C SER A 341 -2.34 -7.47 -21.61
N GLU A 342 -2.13 -8.27 -20.58
CA GLU A 342 -2.64 -9.64 -20.47
C GLU A 342 -4.16 -9.69 -20.43
N LEU A 343 -4.80 -8.77 -19.70
CA LEU A 343 -6.26 -8.64 -19.67
C LEU A 343 -6.85 -8.23 -21.01
N ILE A 344 -6.10 -7.45 -21.80
CA ILE A 344 -6.51 -7.01 -23.13
C ILE A 344 -6.24 -8.06 -24.21
N ASN A 345 -5.21 -8.90 -24.05
CA ASN A 345 -4.75 -9.84 -25.07
C ASN A 345 -5.23 -11.28 -24.88
N ASN A 346 -5.70 -11.67 -23.68
CA ASN A 346 -6.41 -12.93 -23.45
C ASN A 346 -7.82 -12.88 -24.03
#